data_AF-A0A4Y2KLJ8-F1
#
_entry.id   AF-A0A4Y2KLJ8-F1
#
_cell.length_a   1.000
_cell.length_b   1.000
_cell.length_c   1.000
_cell.angle_alpha   90.00
_cell.angle_beta   90.00
_cell.angle_gamma   90.00
#
_symmetry.space_group_name_H-M   'P 1'
#
loop_
_entity.id
_entity.type
_entity.pdbx_description
1 polymer ?
#
loop_
_entity_poly.entity_id
_entity_poly.type
_entity_poly.pdbx_seq_one_letter_code
_entity_poly.pdbx_strand_id
1 'polypeptide(L)'
;MFIGSVDVPETKRLKKLQMRKEQNTIRSSKQASAASASNYYSVENEGETEIEDAMEVKTAEDQEGTKDGPYTTFASKSFQQPTLTVQMDGAGHLWHFINSSRYLPEKYRDIIKQVISRNAYFAAPENLLLAMLTDNRCHIRTLAAWRIIKAREIGPGGNCVRRFVIPAVDFRATDYVDLIDWQA
;
A
#
# COMPACT_ATOMS: atom_id res chain seq x y z
N MET A 1 57.28 4.53 31.55
CA MET A 1 56.02 3.95 31.02
C MET A 1 55.78 4.57 29.66
N PHE A 2 56.18 3.91 28.56
CA PHE A 2 55.92 4.40 27.20
C PHE A 2 54.55 3.89 26.76
N ILE A 3 53.61 4.81 26.55
CA ILE A 3 52.27 4.51 26.04
C ILE A 3 52.40 4.46 24.52
N GLY A 4 52.20 3.27 23.94
CA GLY A 4 52.43 3.00 22.52
C GLY A 4 51.55 3.87 21.62
N SER A 5 52.20 4.62 20.72
CA SER A 5 51.55 5.36 19.65
C SER A 5 50.83 4.38 18.72
N VAL A 6 49.53 4.60 18.49
CA VAL A 6 48.74 3.81 17.53
C VAL A 6 49.32 4.00 16.14
N ASP A 7 49.83 2.92 15.55
CA ASP A 7 50.43 2.92 14.23
C ASP A 7 49.39 3.29 13.16
N VAL A 8 49.47 4.54 12.70
CA VAL A 8 48.65 5.12 11.61
C VAL A 8 48.61 4.22 10.35
N PRO A 9 49.66 3.48 9.96
CA PRO A 9 49.59 2.53 8.84
C PRO A 9 48.61 1.37 9.07
N GLU A 10 48.52 0.84 10.30
CA GLU A 10 47.63 -0.28 10.62
C GLU A 10 46.17 0.15 10.60
N THR A 11 45.85 1.33 11.12
CA THR A 11 44.48 1.87 11.06
C THR A 11 43.98 2.07 9.63
N LYS A 12 44.85 2.49 8.69
CA LYS A 12 44.51 2.57 7.26
C LYS A 12 44.26 1.20 6.64
N ARG A 13 45.07 0.19 7.01
CA ARG A 13 44.89 -1.20 6.56
C ARG A 13 43.57 -1.79 7.07
N LEU A 14 43.26 -1.58 8.35
CA LEU A 14 42.03 -2.05 8.98
C LEU A 14 40.78 -1.40 8.37
N LYS A 15 40.80 -0.08 8.11
CA LYS A 15 39.70 0.59 7.39
C LYS A 15 39.50 0.04 5.97
N LYS A 16 40.59 -0.24 5.25
CA LYS A 16 40.51 -0.82 3.89
C LYS A 16 39.93 -2.24 3.89
N LEU A 17 40.24 -3.04 4.92
CA LEU A 17 39.67 -4.37 5.09
C LEU A 17 38.17 -4.30 5.44
N GLN A 18 37.77 -3.37 6.29
CA GLN A 18 36.37 -3.15 6.65
C GLN A 18 35.54 -2.78 5.41
N MET A 19 36.02 -1.81 4.63
CA MET A 19 35.36 -1.40 3.38
C MET A 19 35.22 -2.55 2.38
N ARG A 20 36.22 -3.44 2.28
CA ARG A 20 36.16 -4.64 1.41
C ARG A 20 35.15 -5.66 1.91
N LYS A 21 35.05 -5.88 3.22
CA LYS A 21 34.07 -6.80 3.81
C LYS A 21 32.64 -6.31 3.52
N GLU A 22 32.37 -5.04 3.75
CA GLU A 22 31.05 -4.43 3.50
C GLU A 22 30.65 -4.52 2.01
N GLN A 23 31.57 -4.23 1.09
CA GLN A 23 31.30 -4.36 -0.35
C GLN A 23 30.99 -5.81 -0.77
N ASN A 24 31.68 -6.79 -0.19
CA ASN A 24 31.43 -8.21 -0.49
C ASN A 24 30.08 -8.68 0.08
N THR A 25 29.67 -8.19 1.27
CA THR A 25 28.36 -8.46 1.85
C THR A 25 27.22 -7.86 1.00
N ILE A 26 27.42 -6.64 0.48
CA ILE A 26 26.44 -5.98 -0.41
C ILE A 26 26.34 -6.72 -1.76
N ARG A 27 27.46 -7.18 -2.33
CA ARG A 27 27.45 -7.94 -3.59
C ARG A 27 26.77 -9.31 -3.42
N SER A 28 27.06 -10.00 -2.32
CA SER A 28 26.46 -11.30 -2.00
C SER A 28 24.94 -11.19 -1.79
N SER A 29 24.48 -10.17 -1.04
CA SER A 29 23.04 -9.93 -0.87
C SER A 29 22.31 -9.59 -2.18
N LYS A 30 22.96 -8.84 -3.09
CA LYS A 30 22.41 -8.60 -4.44
C LYS A 30 22.32 -9.87 -5.29
N GLN A 31 23.32 -10.76 -5.21
CA GLN A 31 23.26 -12.06 -5.89
C GLN A 31 22.18 -12.99 -5.29
N ALA A 32 21.99 -12.99 -3.97
CA ALA A 32 20.91 -13.74 -3.32
C ALA A 32 19.51 -13.22 -3.72
N SER A 33 19.35 -11.90 -3.89
CA SER A 33 18.12 -11.29 -4.40
C SER A 33 17.87 -11.61 -5.88
N ALA A 34 18.91 -11.68 -6.71
CA ALA A 34 18.79 -12.07 -8.11
C ALA A 34 18.47 -13.58 -8.26
N ALA A 35 19.03 -14.43 -7.38
CA ALA A 35 18.69 -15.86 -7.34
C ALA A 35 17.25 -16.11 -6.84
N SER A 36 16.75 -15.30 -5.89
CA SER A 36 15.35 -15.39 -5.43
C SER A 36 14.34 -14.93 -6.50
N ALA A 37 14.71 -13.96 -7.34
CA ALA A 37 13.86 -13.53 -8.46
C ALA A 37 13.81 -14.55 -9.61
N SER A 38 14.80 -15.43 -9.73
CA SER A 38 14.88 -16.44 -10.80
C SER A 38 13.97 -17.66 -10.57
N ASN A 39 13.42 -17.84 -9.36
CA ASN A 39 12.63 -19.03 -9.01
C ASN A 39 11.11 -18.80 -9.02
N TYR A 40 10.63 -17.70 -9.62
CA TYR A 40 9.18 -17.38 -9.67
C TYR A 40 8.53 -17.52 -11.06
N TYR A 41 9.29 -17.91 -12.09
CA TYR A 41 8.73 -18.18 -13.42
C TYR A 41 9.24 -19.53 -13.96
N SER A 42 8.55 -20.60 -13.59
CA SER A 42 8.43 -21.86 -14.35
C SER A 42 7.42 -22.74 -13.61
N VAL A 43 6.55 -23.44 -14.36
CA VAL A 43 5.55 -24.45 -13.89
C VAL A 43 4.24 -23.73 -13.45
N GLU A 44 3.09 -23.75 -14.15
CA GLU A 44 2.50 -24.66 -15.15
C GLU A 44 1.51 -23.89 -16.06
N ASN A 45 1.56 -24.14 -17.37
CA ASN A 45 0.36 -24.14 -18.22
C ASN A 45 -0.27 -25.52 -18.04
N GLU A 46 -1.58 -25.64 -17.84
CA GLU A 46 -2.55 -26.53 -18.53
C GLU A 46 -3.93 -26.41 -17.84
N GLY A 47 -4.98 -26.03 -18.60
CA GLY A 47 -6.36 -25.79 -18.14
C GLY A 47 -6.58 -24.34 -17.72
N GLU A 48 -7.46 -23.53 -18.30
CA GLU A 48 -8.86 -23.81 -18.60
C GLU A 48 -9.27 -23.06 -19.88
N THR A 49 -9.78 -23.84 -20.84
CA THR A 49 -10.67 -23.39 -21.90
C THR A 49 -12.01 -22.98 -21.29
N GLU A 50 -12.74 -22.10 -21.99
CA GLU A 50 -14.13 -21.67 -21.73
C GLU A 50 -14.28 -20.52 -20.73
N ILE A 51 -14.20 -19.26 -21.20
CA ILE A 51 -15.33 -18.30 -21.27
C ILE A 51 -14.94 -17.19 -22.28
N GLU A 52 -14.85 -17.53 -23.57
CA GLU A 52 -14.71 -16.55 -24.67
C GLU A 52 -16.05 -16.20 -25.33
N ASP A 53 -17.17 -16.61 -24.74
CA ASP A 53 -18.46 -16.60 -25.43
C ASP A 53 -19.46 -15.64 -24.75
N ALA A 54 -19.26 -14.33 -24.94
CA ALA A 54 -20.33 -13.32 -24.93
C ALA A 54 -19.80 -11.88 -25.14
N MET A 55 -19.40 -11.52 -26.35
CA MET A 55 -19.74 -10.21 -26.97
C MET A 55 -19.13 -10.11 -28.37
N GLU A 56 -19.75 -10.80 -29.33
CA GLU A 56 -19.61 -10.44 -30.74
C GLU A 56 -20.82 -9.58 -31.13
N VAL A 57 -20.63 -8.26 -31.24
CA VAL A 57 -21.52 -7.37 -31.99
C VAL A 57 -20.65 -6.60 -32.98
N LYS A 58 -20.72 -7.03 -34.24
CA LYS A 58 -20.15 -6.33 -35.39
C LYS A 58 -21.09 -5.20 -35.81
N THR A 59 -20.55 -4.00 -36.05
CA THR A 59 -20.88 -3.26 -37.29
C THR A 59 -19.90 -2.13 -37.59
N ALA A 60 -19.50 -2.12 -38.86
CA ALA A 60 -19.08 -1.02 -39.74
C ALA A 60 -17.71 -0.35 -39.52
N GLU A 61 -16.82 -0.67 -40.47
CA GLU A 61 -15.66 0.12 -40.86
C GLU A 61 -16.12 1.44 -41.48
N ASP A 62 -15.50 2.55 -41.07
CA ASP A 62 -15.22 3.68 -41.94
C ASP A 62 -13.89 4.31 -41.47
N GLN A 63 -12.88 4.25 -42.33
CA GLN A 63 -11.63 4.97 -42.14
C GLN A 63 -11.79 6.40 -42.68
N GLU A 64 -11.59 7.40 -41.82
CA GLU A 64 -11.24 8.75 -42.27
C GLU A 64 -10.23 9.35 -41.30
N GLY A 65 -9.07 9.74 -41.84
CA GLY A 65 -7.94 10.22 -41.05
C GLY A 65 -8.13 11.65 -40.53
N THR A 66 -7.30 12.06 -39.57
CA THR A 66 -6.60 13.36 -39.54
C THR A 66 -5.71 13.47 -38.28
N LYS A 67 -4.40 13.57 -38.54
CA LYS A 67 -3.34 14.40 -37.94
C LYS A 67 -3.42 14.83 -36.45
N ASP A 68 -2.38 14.40 -35.73
CA ASP A 68 -1.54 15.17 -34.79
C ASP A 68 -2.22 16.20 -33.88
N GLY A 69 -2.47 15.79 -32.64
CA GLY A 69 -2.59 16.68 -31.48
C GLY A 69 -2.13 15.95 -30.22
N PRO A 70 -1.25 16.52 -29.38
CA PRO A 70 -0.88 15.87 -28.14
C PRO A 70 -2.04 16.06 -27.17
N TYR A 71 -2.70 14.98 -26.77
CA TYR A 71 -3.60 15.06 -25.61
C TYR A 71 -2.77 15.57 -24.43
N THR A 72 -3.22 16.72 -23.93
CA THR A 72 -2.55 17.51 -22.91
C THR A 72 -2.48 16.71 -21.61
N THR A 73 -1.29 16.19 -21.32
CA THR A 73 -0.89 15.72 -20.00
C THR A 73 -0.93 16.88 -19.01
N PHE A 74 -2.09 17.12 -18.39
CA PHE A 74 -2.23 18.04 -17.28
C PHE A 74 -1.98 17.29 -15.96
N ALA A 75 -0.71 16.97 -15.73
CA ALA A 75 -0.21 16.76 -14.38
C ALA A 75 1.13 17.48 -14.30
N SER A 76 1.12 18.66 -13.68
CA SER A 76 2.35 19.38 -13.35
C SER A 76 3.27 18.44 -12.57
N LYS A 77 4.54 18.37 -12.96
CA LYS A 77 5.56 17.51 -12.32
C LYS A 77 5.70 17.74 -10.80
N SER A 78 5.15 18.84 -10.27
CA SER A 78 5.05 19.16 -8.85
C SER A 78 3.99 18.34 -8.09
N PHE A 79 3.11 17.62 -8.78
CA PHE A 79 2.13 16.70 -8.21
C PHE A 79 2.46 15.25 -8.58
N GLN A 80 3.74 14.90 -8.60
CA GLN A 80 4.14 13.51 -8.43
C GLN A 80 3.91 13.16 -6.96
N GLN A 81 2.73 12.63 -6.63
CA GLN A 81 2.55 11.98 -5.35
C GLN A 81 3.62 10.87 -5.25
N PRO A 82 4.48 10.88 -4.23
CA PRO A 82 5.45 9.83 -4.04
C PRO A 82 4.68 8.52 -3.80
N THR A 83 4.73 7.64 -4.80
CA THR A 83 4.31 6.22 -4.73
C THR A 83 2.94 5.97 -4.11
N LEU A 84 1.97 5.64 -4.96
CA LEU A 84 0.64 5.13 -4.57
C LEU A 84 0.70 4.00 -3.52
N THR A 85 1.83 3.31 -3.32
CA THR A 85 2.00 2.20 -2.37
C THR A 85 2.02 2.61 -0.89
N VAL A 86 2.55 3.78 -0.51
CA VAL A 86 2.61 4.20 0.91
C VAL A 86 1.25 4.65 1.42
N GLN A 87 0.40 5.17 0.52
CA GLN A 87 -0.92 5.67 0.88
C GLN A 87 -1.99 4.56 0.99
N MET A 88 -1.81 3.42 0.32
CA MET A 88 -2.80 2.34 0.34
C MET A 88 -2.93 1.69 1.73
N ASP A 89 -1.85 1.66 2.52
CA ASP A 89 -1.84 1.00 3.84
C ASP A 89 -2.10 1.97 5.02
N GLY A 90 -2.67 3.15 4.77
CA GLY A 90 -2.93 4.13 5.82
C GLY A 90 -3.80 3.58 6.95
N ALA A 91 -4.80 2.77 6.62
CA ALA A 91 -5.68 2.13 7.60
C ALA A 91 -4.97 1.03 8.41
N GLY A 92 -4.09 0.24 7.78
CA GLY A 92 -3.29 -0.78 8.47
C GLY A 92 -2.34 -0.16 9.49
N HIS A 93 -1.63 0.91 9.11
CA HIS A 93 -0.78 1.67 10.03
C HIS A 93 -1.56 2.24 11.22
N LEU A 94 -2.75 2.81 10.98
CA LEU A 94 -3.60 3.32 12.05
C LEU A 94 -4.00 2.19 13.03
N TRP A 95 -4.40 1.03 12.50
CA TRP A 95 -4.73 -0.13 13.32
C TRP A 95 -3.53 -0.60 14.15
N HIS A 96 -2.34 -0.71 13.55
CA HIS A 96 -1.12 -1.09 14.27
C HIS A 96 -0.78 -0.10 15.40
N PHE A 97 -0.98 1.20 15.17
CA PHE A 97 -0.80 2.23 16.19
C PHE A 97 -1.82 2.09 17.34
N ILE A 98 -3.11 1.89 17.01
CA ILE A 98 -4.16 1.62 17.99
C ILE A 98 -3.84 0.37 18.81
N ASN A 99 -3.45 -0.72 18.15
CA ASN A 99 -3.13 -1.97 18.81
C ASN A 99 -1.92 -1.81 19.75
N SER A 100 -0.90 -1.08 19.33
CA SER A 100 0.26 -0.75 20.17
C SER A 100 -0.10 0.12 21.38
N SER A 101 -1.05 1.05 21.20
CA SER A 101 -1.51 1.92 22.29
C SER A 101 -2.19 1.17 23.45
N ARG A 102 -2.65 -0.07 23.22
CA ARG A 102 -3.30 -0.92 24.24
C ARG A 102 -2.37 -1.30 25.39
N TYR A 103 -1.06 -1.32 25.14
CA TYR A 103 -0.05 -1.69 26.13
C TYR A 103 0.40 -0.50 27.01
N LEU A 104 -0.10 0.72 26.76
CA LEU A 104 0.27 1.89 27.54
C LEU A 104 -0.58 2.03 28.83
N PRO A 105 -0.04 2.73 29.85
CA PRO A 105 -0.84 3.12 31.01
C PRO A 105 -2.08 3.93 30.63
N GLU A 106 -3.15 3.76 31.41
CA GLU A 106 -4.48 4.34 31.12
C GLU A 106 -4.45 5.85 30.86
N LYS A 107 -3.71 6.60 31.67
CA LYS A 107 -3.52 8.04 31.49
C LYS A 107 -3.09 8.43 30.07
N TYR A 108 -2.16 7.69 29.47
CA TYR A 108 -1.66 7.98 28.13
C TYR A 108 -2.60 7.45 27.05
N ARG A 109 -3.21 6.29 27.31
CA ARG A 109 -4.20 5.69 26.42
C ARG A 109 -5.37 6.64 26.16
N ASP A 110 -5.88 7.34 27.18
CA ASP A 110 -7.03 8.23 27.03
C ASP A 110 -6.69 9.49 26.21
N ILE A 111 -5.47 10.03 26.40
CA ILE A 111 -4.95 11.13 25.57
C ILE A 111 -4.85 10.68 24.11
N ILE A 112 -4.26 9.50 23.86
CA ILE A 112 -4.10 8.96 22.51
C ILE A 112 -5.46 8.70 21.86
N LYS A 113 -6.40 8.07 22.57
CA LYS A 113 -7.76 7.83 22.08
C LYS A 113 -8.45 9.13 21.67
N GLN A 114 -8.30 10.18 22.48
CA GLN A 114 -8.86 11.49 22.17
C GLN A 114 -8.24 12.09 20.90
N VAL A 115 -6.92 11.98 20.73
CA VAL A 115 -6.20 12.48 19.55
C VAL A 115 -6.60 11.71 18.29
N ILE A 116 -6.70 10.38 18.36
CA ILE A 116 -7.11 9.53 17.25
C ILE A 116 -8.56 9.82 16.85
N SER A 117 -9.48 9.90 17.82
CA SER A 117 -10.92 10.13 17.54
C SER A 117 -11.17 11.44 16.80
N ARG A 118 -10.36 12.48 17.09
CA ARG A 118 -10.47 13.78 16.42
C ARG A 118 -9.84 13.81 15.02
N ASN A 119 -8.98 12.85 14.69
CA ASN A 119 -8.16 12.84 13.47
C ASN A 119 -8.26 11.52 12.70
N ALA A 120 -9.38 10.81 12.80
CA ALA A 120 -9.56 9.47 12.24
C ALA A 120 -9.74 9.44 10.71
N TYR A 121 -9.04 10.30 9.96
CA TYR A 121 -9.12 10.37 8.49
C TYR A 121 -8.68 9.07 7.82
N PHE A 122 -7.70 8.37 8.39
CA PHE A 122 -7.22 7.07 7.88
C PHE A 122 -8.23 5.93 8.06
N ALA A 123 -9.19 6.08 8.96
CA ALA A 123 -10.29 5.12 9.14
C ALA A 123 -11.49 5.43 8.24
N ALA A 124 -11.40 6.38 7.30
CA ALA A 124 -12.47 6.63 6.35
C ALA A 124 -12.80 5.36 5.55
N PRO A 125 -14.08 5.11 5.21
CA PRO A 125 -14.48 3.91 4.49
C PRO A 125 -13.75 3.78 3.15
N GLU A 126 -13.48 4.88 2.45
CA GLU A 126 -12.70 4.87 1.20
C GLU A 126 -11.26 4.41 1.42
N ASN A 127 -10.60 4.89 2.48
CA ASN A 127 -9.22 4.51 2.79
C ASN A 127 -9.13 3.06 3.25
N LEU A 128 -10.11 2.58 4.00
CA LEU A 128 -10.23 1.18 4.40
C LEU A 128 -10.43 0.27 3.19
N LEU A 129 -11.31 0.64 2.25
CA LEU A 129 -11.53 -0.14 1.04
C LEU A 129 -10.26 -0.20 0.17
N LEU A 130 -9.51 0.89 0.07
CA LEU A 130 -8.23 0.90 -0.62
C LEU A 130 -7.22 -0.07 0.01
N ALA A 131 -7.07 -0.04 1.33
CA ALA A 131 -6.21 -0.97 2.06
C ALA A 131 -6.63 -2.43 1.84
N MET A 132 -7.94 -2.70 1.94
CA MET A 132 -8.51 -4.04 1.74
C MET A 132 -8.29 -4.58 0.33
N LEU A 133 -8.33 -3.74 -0.71
CA LEU A 133 -8.08 -4.15 -2.10
C LEU A 133 -6.62 -4.59 -2.32
N THR A 134 -5.69 -4.05 -1.56
CA THR A 134 -4.26 -4.39 -1.62
C THR A 134 -3.82 -5.47 -0.64
N ASP A 135 -4.72 -5.96 0.23
CA ASP A 135 -4.38 -6.98 1.22
C ASP A 135 -4.01 -8.32 0.52
N ASN A 136 -3.04 -9.05 1.08
CA ASN A 136 -2.64 -10.35 0.58
C ASN A 136 -3.74 -11.42 0.74
N ARG A 137 -4.64 -11.26 1.71
CA ARG A 137 -5.73 -12.18 2.01
C ARG A 137 -6.87 -12.04 0.99
N CYS A 138 -7.15 -13.11 0.25
CA CYS A 138 -8.16 -13.11 -0.81
C CYS A 138 -9.57 -12.73 -0.31
N HIS A 139 -9.99 -13.27 0.84
CA HIS A 139 -11.32 -13.03 1.39
C HIS A 139 -11.57 -11.54 1.72
N ILE A 140 -10.53 -10.80 2.08
CA ILE A 140 -10.62 -9.35 2.36
C ILE A 140 -10.76 -8.55 1.07
N ARG A 141 -9.98 -8.88 0.04
CA ARG A 141 -10.12 -8.27 -1.28
C ARG A 141 -11.52 -8.49 -1.85
N THR A 142 -12.04 -9.71 -1.75
CA THR A 142 -13.41 -10.05 -2.17
C THR A 142 -14.45 -9.26 -1.38
N LEU A 143 -14.28 -9.13 -0.06
CA LEU A 143 -15.17 -8.34 0.79
C LEU A 143 -15.17 -6.85 0.40
N ALA A 144 -14.02 -6.27 0.07
CA ALA A 144 -13.92 -4.89 -0.41
C ALA A 144 -14.62 -4.68 -1.76
N ALA A 145 -14.39 -5.57 -2.72
CA ALA A 145 -15.06 -5.53 -4.02
C ALA A 145 -16.59 -5.59 -3.83
N TRP A 146 -17.08 -6.50 -2.99
CA TRP A 146 -18.50 -6.62 -2.66
C TRP A 146 -19.07 -5.35 -2.03
N ARG A 147 -18.35 -4.75 -1.06
CA ARG A 147 -18.76 -3.49 -0.43
C ARG A 147 -18.84 -2.34 -1.43
N ILE A 148 -17.91 -2.25 -2.37
CA ILE A 148 -17.91 -1.22 -3.43
C ILE A 148 -19.14 -1.38 -4.33
N ILE A 149 -19.45 -2.61 -4.76
CA ILE A 149 -20.62 -2.89 -5.60
C ILE A 149 -21.90 -2.49 -4.87
N LYS A 150 -22.08 -2.97 -3.63
CA LYS A 150 -23.25 -2.66 -2.80
C LYS A 150 -23.40 -1.16 -2.54
N ALA A 151 -22.31 -0.44 -2.30
CA ALA A 151 -22.36 1.01 -2.09
C ALA A 151 -22.77 1.78 -3.36
N ARG A 152 -22.40 1.28 -4.55
CA ARG A 152 -22.82 1.87 -5.83
C ARG A 152 -24.30 1.63 -6.12
N GLU A 153 -24.85 0.50 -5.73
CA GLU A 153 -26.27 0.18 -5.88
C GLU A 153 -27.19 1.05 -5.02
N ILE A 154 -26.73 1.44 -3.81
CA ILE A 154 -27.52 2.22 -2.85
C ILE A 154 -27.49 3.73 -3.14
N GLY A 155 -26.51 4.21 -3.91
CA GLY A 155 -26.32 5.63 -4.16
C GLY A 155 -27.52 6.27 -4.88
N PRO A 156 -28.08 7.39 -4.36
CA PRO A 156 -29.08 8.13 -5.13
C PRO A 156 -28.41 8.59 -6.43
N GLY A 157 -29.08 8.42 -7.57
CA GLY A 157 -28.58 8.78 -8.91
C GLY A 157 -28.40 10.29 -9.14
N GLY A 158 -28.14 11.06 -8.08
CA GLY A 158 -27.99 12.51 -8.09
C GLY A 158 -26.57 12.93 -7.74
N ASN A 159 -26.16 14.03 -8.36
CA ASN A 159 -24.83 14.63 -8.36
C ASN A 159 -24.44 15.27 -7.01
N CYS A 160 -24.91 14.72 -5.88
CA CYS A 160 -24.63 15.26 -4.56
C CYS A 160 -23.18 14.98 -4.18
N VAL A 161 -22.44 16.05 -3.87
CA VAL A 161 -21.09 15.95 -3.31
C VAL A 161 -21.17 15.17 -1.98
N ARG A 162 -20.45 14.05 -1.89
CA ARG A 162 -20.40 13.25 -0.67
C ARG A 162 -19.73 14.08 0.44
N ARG A 163 -20.48 14.39 1.48
CA ARG A 163 -19.93 15.08 2.66
C ARG A 163 -19.03 14.12 3.42
N PHE A 164 -17.78 14.50 3.63
CA PHE A 164 -16.87 13.77 4.49
C PHE A 164 -17.29 13.90 5.95
N VAL A 165 -17.39 12.77 6.65
CA VAL A 165 -17.68 12.69 8.08
C VAL A 165 -16.53 11.91 8.73
N ILE A 166 -16.00 12.43 9.83
CA ILE A 166 -14.96 11.72 10.59
C ILE A 166 -15.61 10.46 11.19
N PRO A 167 -15.11 9.26 10.87
CA PRO A 167 -15.69 8.01 11.34
C PRO A 167 -15.43 7.82 12.84
N ALA A 168 -16.38 7.16 13.51
CA ALA A 168 -16.18 6.66 14.85
C ALA A 168 -15.28 5.42 14.80
N VAL A 169 -14.09 5.51 15.40
CA VAL A 169 -13.10 4.43 15.39
C VAL A 169 -13.34 3.48 16.55
N ASP A 170 -13.38 2.17 16.27
CA ASP A 170 -13.38 1.14 17.29
C ASP A 170 -11.95 0.83 17.78
N PHE A 171 -11.65 1.23 19.01
CA PHE A 171 -10.37 0.94 19.67
C PHE A 171 -10.21 -0.52 20.10
N ARG A 172 -11.28 -1.33 20.05
CA ARG A 172 -11.30 -2.76 20.38
C ARG A 172 -11.20 -3.65 19.14
N ALA A 173 -11.17 -3.06 17.94
CA ALA A 173 -11.04 -3.79 16.67
C ALA A 173 -9.87 -4.78 16.66
N THR A 174 -10.12 -6.02 16.23
CA THR A 174 -9.11 -7.07 16.10
C THR A 174 -8.32 -6.96 14.81
N ASP A 175 -8.91 -6.39 13.77
CA ASP A 175 -8.28 -6.17 12.47
C ASP A 175 -8.62 -4.75 11.97
N TYR A 176 -7.88 -4.24 11.00
CA TYR A 176 -8.13 -2.92 10.45
C TYR A 176 -9.48 -2.83 9.73
N VAL A 177 -9.99 -3.95 9.22
CA VAL A 177 -11.31 -4.06 8.56
C VAL A 177 -12.45 -3.68 9.51
N ASP A 178 -12.27 -3.89 10.80
CA ASP A 178 -13.27 -3.65 11.85
C ASP A 178 -13.06 -2.29 12.56
N LEU A 179 -12.22 -1.41 12.02
CA LEU A 179 -11.96 -0.09 12.62
C LEU A 179 -13.18 0.82 12.64
N ILE A 180 -14.16 0.61 11.75
CA ILE A 180 -15.38 1.40 11.69
C ILE A 180 -16.60 0.50 11.66
N ASP A 181 -17.72 1.05 12.10
CA ASP A 181 -19.02 0.47 11.83
C ASP A 181 -19.40 0.71 10.36
N TRP A 182 -19.63 -0.39 9.63
CA TRP A 182 -20.01 -0.38 8.21
C TRP A 182 -21.53 -0.26 8.01
N GLN A 183 -22.32 -0.28 9.08
CA GLN A 183 -23.79 -0.15 9.04
C GLN A 183 -24.29 1.28 9.33
N ALA A 184 -23.39 2.19 9.71
CA ALA A 184 -23.71 3.56 10.11
C ALA A 184 -24.14 4.48 8.95
#